data_AF-A0A257A2C2-F1
#
_entry.id   AF-A0A257A2C2-F1
#
_cell.length_a   1.000
_cell.length_b   1.000
_cell.length_c   1.000
_cell.angle_alpha   90.00
_cell.angle_beta   90.00
_cell.angle_gamma   90.00
#
_symmetry.space_group_name_H-M   'P 1'
#
loop_
_entity.id
_entity.type
_entity.pdbx_description
1 polymer ?
#
loop_
_entity_poly.entity_id
_entity_poly.type
_entity_poly.pdbx_seq_one_letter_code
_entity_poly.pdbx_strand_id
1 'polypeptide(L)'
;THKDIVRLIKKEGKYDAIINCAAISDFMPSKRKGKISSGKEMDLHLFPIPRINPLLKKIGSIVVGFKLEAKEEGIKEKAYERLKKDGLDYIVANTTKSIGSDYMKAWIINKEKKVVIAKGSKEKIAEKIFDCIA
;
A
#
# COMPACT_ATOMS: atom_id res chain seq x y z
N THR A 1 0.72 -14.46 3.43
CA THR A 1 2.08 -13.91 3.62
C THR A 1 2.54 -13.20 2.35
N HIS A 2 3.65 -12.43 2.39
CA HIS A 2 4.23 -11.83 1.18
C HIS A 2 4.44 -12.85 0.05
N LYS A 3 4.94 -14.06 0.37
CA LYS A 3 5.15 -15.14 -0.61
C LYS A 3 3.84 -15.61 -1.25
N ASP A 4 2.76 -15.66 -0.46
CA ASP A 4 1.45 -16.07 -0.97
C ASP A 4 0.87 -15.03 -1.93
N ILE A 5 1.01 -13.75 -1.62
CA ILE A 5 0.59 -12.65 -2.51
C ILE A 5 1.36 -12.73 -3.83
N VAL A 6 2.69 -12.90 -3.79
CA VAL A 6 3.49 -13.07 -5.01
C VAL A 6 3.05 -14.30 -5.82
N ARG A 7 2.71 -15.41 -5.15
CA ARG A 7 2.22 -16.62 -5.81
C ARG A 7 0.86 -16.41 -6.48
N LEU A 8 -0.04 -15.67 -5.83
CA LEU A 8 -1.35 -15.32 -6.39
C LEU A 8 -1.17 -14.46 -7.63
N ILE A 9 -0.42 -13.35 -7.54
CA ILE A 9 -0.15 -12.45 -8.67
C ILE A 9 0.40 -13.20 -9.90
N LYS A 10 1.24 -14.22 -9.70
CA LYS A 10 1.81 -15.03 -10.79
C LYS A 10 0.81 -15.96 -11.48
N LYS A 11 -0.30 -16.30 -10.80
CA LYS A 11 -1.34 -17.20 -11.30
C LYS A 11 -2.53 -16.45 -11.89
N GLU A 12 -2.73 -15.21 -11.47
CA GLU A 12 -3.82 -14.39 -11.97
C GLU A 12 -3.59 -13.92 -13.41
N GLY A 13 -4.69 -13.58 -14.08
CA GLY A 13 -4.69 -12.93 -15.39
C GLY A 13 -4.44 -11.43 -15.31
N LYS A 14 -4.88 -10.72 -16.34
CA LYS A 14 -4.89 -9.25 -16.35
C LYS A 14 -6.18 -8.71 -15.71
N TYR A 15 -6.07 -7.53 -15.12
CA TYR A 15 -7.20 -6.79 -14.55
C TYR A 15 -7.24 -5.36 -15.10
N ASP A 16 -8.44 -4.82 -15.25
CA ASP A 16 -8.63 -3.42 -15.65
C ASP A 16 -8.20 -2.46 -14.54
N ALA A 17 -8.54 -2.80 -13.30
CA ALA A 17 -8.16 -2.02 -12.12
C ALA A 17 -7.74 -2.92 -10.96
N ILE A 18 -6.70 -2.50 -10.24
CA ILE A 18 -6.22 -3.12 -9.00
C ILE A 18 -6.08 -2.03 -7.94
N ILE A 19 -6.71 -2.25 -6.78
CA ILE A 19 -6.59 -1.36 -5.62
C ILE A 19 -5.86 -2.10 -4.50
N ASN A 20 -4.58 -1.78 -4.28
CA ASN A 20 -3.79 -2.36 -3.20
C ASN A 20 -3.87 -1.50 -1.93
N CYS A 21 -4.89 -1.77 -1.12
CA CYS A 21 -5.08 -1.18 0.21
C CYS A 21 -4.44 -1.99 1.36
N ALA A 22 -3.79 -3.12 1.05
CA ALA A 22 -3.23 -4.00 2.07
C ALA A 22 -1.95 -3.41 2.70
N ALA A 23 -1.86 -3.49 4.03
CA ALA A 23 -0.63 -3.20 4.76
C ALA A 23 0.32 -4.41 4.67
N ILE A 24 1.17 -4.42 3.64
CA ILE A 24 2.11 -5.51 3.38
C ILE A 24 3.45 -5.17 4.02
N SER A 25 4.00 -6.08 4.83
CA SER A 25 5.32 -5.90 5.44
C SER A 25 6.41 -5.71 4.38
N ASP A 26 7.30 -4.74 4.61
CA ASP A 26 8.51 -4.51 3.80
C ASP A 26 9.65 -5.48 4.16
N PHE A 27 9.50 -6.25 5.24
CA PHE A 27 10.52 -7.15 5.77
C PHE A 27 9.95 -8.53 6.10
N MET A 28 10.81 -9.55 6.10
CA MET A 28 10.47 -10.91 6.50
C MET A 28 11.60 -11.51 7.36
N PRO A 29 11.27 -12.29 8.40
CA PRO A 29 12.28 -13.00 9.18
C PRO A 29 12.83 -14.22 8.44
N SER A 30 14.01 -14.68 8.87
CA SER A 30 14.51 -16.01 8.49
C SER A 30 13.58 -17.10 9.02
N LYS A 31 13.20 -18.04 8.15
CA LYS A 31 12.41 -19.21 8.57
C LYS A 31 13.27 -20.13 9.47
N ARG A 32 12.76 -20.46 10.64
CA ARG A 32 13.27 -21.56 11.48
C ARG A 32 12.25 -22.71 11.50
N LYS A 33 12.75 -23.95 11.61
CA LYS A 33 11.90 -25.13 11.81
C LYS A 33 11.49 -25.22 13.28
N GLY A 34 10.22 -25.55 13.51
CA GLY A 34 9.68 -25.71 14.86
C GLY A 34 9.40 -24.39 15.59
N LYS A 35 8.79 -24.51 16.77
CA LYS A 35 8.53 -23.39 17.68
C LYS A 35 9.84 -22.96 18.35
N ILE A 36 10.05 -21.65 18.50
CA ILE A 36 11.16 -21.12 19.32
C ILE A 36 10.71 -21.17 20.79
N SER A 37 11.49 -21.83 21.64
CA SER A 37 11.22 -21.93 23.09
C SER A 37 11.37 -20.58 23.77
N SER A 38 10.42 -20.23 24.64
CA SER A 38 10.53 -19.06 25.53
C SER A 38 11.55 -19.31 26.65
N GLY A 39 12.11 -18.25 27.22
CA GLY A 39 12.97 -18.32 28.41
C GLY A 39 14.40 -17.81 28.23
N LYS A 40 14.75 -17.35 27.02
CA LYS A 40 16.00 -16.62 26.74
C LYS A 40 15.71 -15.43 25.84
N GLU A 41 16.52 -14.39 25.99
CA GLU A 41 16.54 -13.26 25.06
C GLU A 41 16.87 -13.75 23.64
N MET A 42 16.31 -13.09 22.62
CA MET A 42 16.58 -13.42 21.23
C MET A 42 16.56 -12.19 20.34
N ASP A 43 17.38 -12.24 19.29
CA ASP A 43 17.36 -11.27 18.20
C ASP A 43 16.46 -11.72 17.04
N LEU A 44 15.64 -10.80 16.53
CA LEU A 44 14.85 -11.01 15.31
C LEU A 44 15.54 -10.38 14.11
N HIS A 45 16.28 -11.19 13.36
CA HIS A 45 16.89 -10.75 12.10
C HIS A 45 15.84 -10.71 10.97
N LEU A 46 15.68 -9.52 10.39
CA LEU A 46 14.75 -9.24 9.31
C LEU A 46 15.50 -8.85 8.04
N PHE A 47 15.01 -9.32 6.89
CA PHE A 47 15.56 -8.98 5.58
C PHE A 47 14.51 -8.26 4.75
N PRO A 48 14.89 -7.24 3.95
CA PRO A 48 13.98 -6.54 3.08
C PRO A 48 13.44 -7.49 2.00
N ILE A 49 12.19 -7.31 1.62
CA ILE A 49 11.54 -8.08 0.56
C ILE A 49 11.13 -7.19 -0.62
N PRO A 50 11.00 -7.74 -1.84
CA PRO A 50 10.55 -6.97 -2.99
C PRO A 50 9.18 -6.33 -2.72
N ARG A 51 8.94 -5.12 -3.21
CA ARG A 51 7.64 -4.47 -3.08
C ARG A 51 6.61 -5.15 -3.99
N ILE A 52 5.36 -5.18 -3.54
CA ILE A 52 4.26 -5.82 -4.28
C ILE A 52 3.71 -4.93 -5.40
N ASN A 53 3.64 -3.60 -5.20
CA ASN A 53 3.08 -2.67 -6.19
C ASN A 53 3.71 -2.80 -7.60
N PRO A 54 5.04 -2.89 -7.75
CA PRO A 54 5.65 -3.13 -9.08
C PRO A 54 5.25 -4.45 -9.74
N LEU A 55 4.89 -5.47 -8.95
CA LEU A 55 4.40 -6.75 -9.48
C LEU A 55 2.95 -6.62 -9.95
N LEU A 56 2.11 -5.91 -9.19
CA LEU A 56 0.72 -5.63 -9.56
C LEU A 56 0.63 -4.81 -10.84
N LYS A 57 1.54 -3.85 -11.04
CA LYS A 57 1.58 -3.04 -12.27
C LYS A 57 1.80 -3.86 -13.55
N LYS A 58 2.36 -5.07 -13.46
CA LYS A 58 2.54 -5.96 -14.61
C LYS A 58 1.24 -6.62 -15.07
N ILE A 59 0.24 -6.68 -14.20
CA ILE A 59 -1.03 -7.38 -14.46
C ILE A 59 -2.24 -6.44 -14.46
N GLY A 60 -2.13 -5.24 -13.89
CA GLY A 60 -3.21 -4.24 -13.85
C GLY A 60 -3.01 -3.10 -14.86
N SER A 61 -4.07 -2.75 -15.59
CA SER A 61 -4.07 -1.56 -16.46
C SER A 61 -3.99 -0.28 -15.60
N ILE A 62 -4.86 -0.18 -14.59
CA ILE A 62 -4.83 0.87 -13.56
C ILE A 62 -4.46 0.24 -12.21
N VAL A 63 -3.44 0.79 -11.53
CA VAL A 63 -3.03 0.35 -10.20
C VAL A 63 -3.01 1.51 -9.22
N VAL A 64 -3.78 1.34 -8.14
CA VAL A 64 -3.87 2.26 -7.01
C VAL A 64 -3.11 1.67 -5.83
N GLY A 65 -2.14 2.41 -5.30
CA GLY A 65 -1.47 2.07 -4.04
C GLY A 65 -1.93 2.94 -2.88
N PHE A 66 -1.66 2.51 -1.66
CA PHE A 66 -1.86 3.31 -0.45
C PHE A 66 -0.54 3.65 0.22
N LYS A 67 -0.48 4.81 0.88
CA LYS A 67 0.66 5.24 1.68
C LYS A 67 0.21 5.91 2.97
N LEU A 68 0.54 5.26 4.08
CA LEU A 68 0.33 5.78 5.41
C LEU A 68 1.54 6.61 5.87
N GLU A 69 1.30 7.80 6.41
CA GLU A 69 2.32 8.66 7.03
C GLU A 69 1.94 9.02 8.48
N ALA A 70 2.93 9.33 9.32
CA ALA A 70 2.64 9.75 10.70
C ALA A 70 2.07 11.19 10.78
N LYS A 71 2.50 12.07 9.86
CA LYS A 71 2.14 13.50 9.84
C LYS A 71 1.77 13.92 8.42
N GLU A 72 1.02 15.01 8.30
CA GLU A 72 0.64 15.58 6.99
C GLU A 72 1.80 16.27 6.26
N GLU A 73 2.84 16.66 6.99
CA GLU A 73 3.99 17.36 6.44
C GLU A 73 4.75 16.53 5.41
N GLY A 74 4.88 17.08 4.20
CA GLY A 74 5.51 16.41 3.05
C GLY A 74 4.72 15.20 2.51
N ILE A 75 3.46 15.01 2.91
CA ILE A 75 2.70 13.79 2.55
C ILE A 75 2.51 13.64 1.04
N LYS A 76 2.29 14.76 0.33
CA LYS A 76 2.07 14.77 -1.13
C LYS A 76 3.34 14.37 -1.86
N GLU A 77 4.47 14.91 -1.44
CA GLU A 77 5.79 14.71 -2.03
C GLU A 77 6.24 13.26 -1.84
N LYS A 78 6.21 12.76 -0.60
CA LYS A 78 6.55 11.37 -0.27
C LYS A 78 5.64 10.36 -0.99
N ALA A 79 4.36 10.67 -1.11
CA ALA A 79 3.41 9.83 -1.83
C ALA A 79 3.68 9.83 -3.33
N TYR A 80 3.92 10.98 -3.94
CA TYR A 80 4.27 11.06 -5.34
C TYR A 80 5.60 10.37 -5.68
N GLU A 81 6.61 10.46 -4.81
CA GLU A 81 7.86 9.70 -4.94
C GLU A 81 7.62 8.19 -4.91
N ARG A 82 6.76 7.72 -3.99
CA ARG A 82 6.37 6.30 -3.92
C ARG A 82 5.63 5.88 -5.18
N LEU A 83 4.69 6.68 -5.67
CA LEU A 83 3.95 6.45 -6.91
C LEU A 83 4.91 6.21 -8.07
N LYS A 84 5.87 7.13 -8.28
CA LYS A 84 6.87 7.02 -9.34
C LYS A 84 7.75 5.78 -9.18
N LYS A 85 8.24 5.53 -7.96
CA LYS A 85 9.14 4.39 -7.66
C LYS A 85 8.47 3.03 -7.87
N ASP A 86 7.15 2.96 -7.72
CA ASP A 86 6.37 1.74 -7.86
C ASP A 86 5.63 1.62 -9.21
N GLY A 87 5.68 2.65 -10.06
CA GLY A 87 5.03 2.68 -11.36
C GLY A 87 3.49 2.73 -11.29
N LEU A 88 2.95 3.29 -10.20
CA LEU A 88 1.50 3.34 -9.96
C LEU A 88 0.82 4.44 -10.79
N ASP A 89 -0.47 4.27 -11.07
CA ASP A 89 -1.28 5.31 -11.74
C ASP A 89 -1.83 6.30 -10.72
N TYR A 90 -2.21 5.77 -9.55
CA TYR A 90 -2.69 6.55 -8.41
C TYR A 90 -2.07 6.08 -7.11
N ILE A 91 -1.95 7.01 -6.16
CA ILE A 91 -1.62 6.71 -4.78
C ILE A 91 -2.54 7.49 -3.84
N VAL A 92 -3.08 6.79 -2.85
CA VAL A 92 -3.90 7.37 -1.79
C VAL A 92 -3.01 7.52 -0.55
N ALA A 93 -2.72 8.76 -0.17
CA ALA A 93 -1.98 9.04 1.03
C ALA A 93 -2.92 9.43 2.18
N ASN A 94 -2.64 8.94 3.39
CA ASN A 94 -3.39 9.24 4.59
C ASN A 94 -2.48 9.22 5.82
N THR A 95 -2.94 9.77 6.94
CA THR A 95 -2.16 9.75 8.19
C THR A 95 -2.61 8.65 9.14
N THR A 96 -1.76 8.29 10.11
CA THR A 96 -2.09 7.34 11.18
C THR A 96 -3.36 7.70 11.96
N LYS A 97 -3.78 8.97 11.94
CA LYS A 97 -5.06 9.44 12.53
C LYS A 97 -6.29 8.74 11.94
N SER A 98 -6.21 8.15 10.75
CA SER A 98 -7.32 7.41 10.15
C SER A 98 -7.46 5.97 10.67
N ILE A 99 -6.45 5.46 11.39
CA ILE A 99 -6.49 4.09 11.93
C ILE A 99 -7.49 4.08 13.09
N GLY A 100 -8.43 3.12 13.06
CA GLY A 100 -9.47 2.99 14.07
C GLY A 100 -10.56 4.08 14.04
N SER A 101 -10.46 5.08 13.17
CA SER A 101 -11.49 6.11 12.98
C SER A 101 -12.39 5.78 11.78
N ASP A 102 -13.68 6.09 11.87
CA ASP A 102 -14.59 6.00 10.71
C ASP A 102 -14.40 7.15 9.72
N TYR A 103 -13.68 8.19 10.13
CA TYR A 103 -13.39 9.37 9.32
C TYR A 103 -11.91 9.42 8.94
N MET A 104 -11.63 9.94 7.74
CA MET A 104 -10.27 10.18 7.31
C MET A 104 -10.16 11.38 6.38
N LYS A 105 -8.92 11.87 6.25
CA LYS A 105 -8.48 12.79 5.20
C LYS A 105 -7.51 12.04 4.31
N ALA A 106 -7.74 12.10 3.00
CA ALA A 106 -6.92 11.46 1.99
C ALA A 106 -6.43 12.47 0.95
N TRP A 107 -5.23 12.24 0.44
CA TRP A 107 -4.68 12.89 -0.74
C TRP A 107 -4.57 11.83 -1.83
N ILE A 108 -5.41 11.93 -2.84
CA ILE A 108 -5.43 11.04 -4.00
C ILE A 108 -4.58 11.72 -5.07
N ILE A 109 -3.48 11.10 -5.45
CA ILE A 109 -2.47 11.69 -6.33
C ILE A 109 -2.33 10.81 -7.56
N ASN A 110 -2.39 11.40 -8.76
CA ASN A 110 -2.19 10.67 -10.01
C ASN A 110 -0.74 10.78 -10.54
N LYS A 111 -0.44 10.06 -11.62
CA LYS A 111 0.86 10.08 -12.32
C LYS A 111 1.29 11.46 -12.84
N GLU A 112 0.35 12.37 -13.06
CA GLU A 112 0.59 13.76 -13.49
C GLU A 112 0.79 14.71 -12.30
N LYS A 113 0.85 14.17 -11.07
CA LYS A 113 0.97 14.92 -9.82
C LYS A 113 -0.26 15.80 -9.50
N LYS A 114 -1.40 15.58 -10.16
CA LYS A 114 -2.68 16.18 -9.78
C LYS A 114 -3.12 15.58 -8.45
N VAL A 115 -3.58 16.44 -7.55
CA VAL A 115 -3.97 16.06 -6.18
C VAL A 115 -5.43 16.38 -5.96
N VAL A 116 -6.21 15.37 -5.54
CA VAL A 116 -7.56 15.53 -5.01
C VAL A 116 -7.50 15.29 -3.50
N ILE A 117 -7.97 16.27 -2.73
CA ILE A 117 -8.06 16.14 -1.27
C ILE A 117 -9.51 15.82 -0.92
N ALA A 118 -9.70 14.74 -0.16
CA ALA A 118 -11.01 14.30 0.29
C ALA A 118 -11.00 14.13 1.82
N LYS A 119 -12.10 14.53 2.47
CA LYS A 119 -12.31 14.36 3.91
C LYS A 119 -13.74 13.92 4.16
N GLY A 120 -13.93 12.90 4.97
CA GLY A 120 -15.25 12.33 5.25
C GLY A 120 -15.16 10.96 5.88
N SER A 121 -16.27 10.23 5.84
CA SER A 121 -16.28 8.81 6.24
C SER A 121 -15.45 7.98 5.26
N LYS A 122 -14.99 6.81 5.69
CA LYS A 122 -14.21 5.89 4.83
C LYS A 122 -14.95 5.49 3.56
N GLU A 123 -16.27 5.35 3.63
CA GLU A 123 -17.14 5.04 2.48
C GLU A 123 -17.07 6.18 1.46
N LYS A 124 -17.22 7.43 1.91
CA LYS A 124 -17.12 8.61 1.03
C LYS A 124 -15.74 8.75 0.39
N ILE A 125 -14.69 8.34 1.10
CA ILE A 125 -13.33 8.33 0.54
C ILE A 125 -13.19 7.21 -0.50
N ALA A 126 -13.78 6.03 -0.26
CA ALA A 126 -13.80 4.94 -1.23
C ALA A 126 -14.52 5.36 -2.51
N GLU A 127 -15.70 5.96 -2.41
CA GLU A 127 -16.42 6.57 -3.55
C GLU A 127 -15.51 7.55 -4.29
N LYS A 128 -14.80 8.41 -3.56
CA LYS A 128 -13.93 9.40 -4.21
C LYS A 128 -12.74 8.79 -4.93
N ILE A 129 -12.23 7.65 -4.47
CA ILE A 129 -11.19 6.89 -5.17
C ILE A 129 -11.76 6.33 -6.47
N PHE A 130 -12.97 5.77 -6.45
CA PHE A 130 -13.64 5.26 -7.65
C PHE A 130 -13.88 6.37 -8.69
N ASP A 131 -14.37 7.54 -8.29
CA ASP A 131 -14.53 8.70 -9.18
C ASP A 131 -13.23 9.09 -9.92
N CYS A 132 -12.07 8.85 -9.29
CA CYS A 132 -10.78 9.25 -9.85
C CYS A 132 -10.25 8.25 -10.88
N ILE A 133 -10.68 6.99 -10.82
CA ILE A 133 -10.16 5.90 -11.66
C ILE A 133 -11.14 5.38 -12.70
N ALA A 134 -12.42 5.79 -12.60
CA ALA A 134 -13.48 5.51 -13.57
C ALA A 134 -13.40 6.41 -14.81
#